data_AF-A0A4P6MTA1-F1
#
_entry.id   AF-A0A4P6MTA1-F1
#
_cell.length_a   1.000
_cell.length_b   1.000
_cell.length_c   1.000
_cell.angle_alpha   90.00
_cell.angle_beta   90.00
_cell.angle_gamma   90.00
#
_symmetry.space_group_name_H-M   'P 1'
#
loop_
_entity.id
_entity.type
_entity.pdbx_description
1 polymer ?
#
loop_
_entity_poly.entity_id
_entity_poly.type
_entity_poly.pdbx_seq_one_letter_code
_entity_poly.pdbx_strand_id
1 'polypeptide(L)'
;MTLQARIDPAIAPLAGGIVAAFAAGAAGPLRAGAQIPSSYATFTLELGEGGTLLITTPDFSSPESYRNATTDDLTAALWTHAAQTTMVRQAELEPQRTRAGATIAIQRAAMEALVMGTPVLCLMERIPSADGEERLADGTVRSGWFITSPVAQTGEERAILNIDAGELQACDPIFAPYYALPDHVLLEFAGGRLAAGHLLDPVLFDEAASQSTAMTMGDLLGSGTVSRPLFTDA
;
A
#
# COMPACT_ATOMS: atom_id res chain seq x y z
N MET A 1 -25.05 24.28 6.23
CA MET A 1 -24.37 23.03 6.65
C MET A 1 -22.92 23.17 6.25
N THR A 2 -22.00 22.85 7.16
CA THR A 2 -20.56 23.15 7.00
C THR A 2 -19.80 21.83 6.98
N LEU A 3 -18.92 21.65 5.99
CA LEU A 3 -17.99 20.52 5.92
C LEU A 3 -16.71 20.87 6.69
N GLN A 4 -16.21 19.92 7.48
CA GLN A 4 -14.98 20.09 8.26
C GLN A 4 -14.07 18.86 8.13
N ALA A 5 -12.78 19.11 8.15
CA ALA A 5 -11.73 18.10 8.22
C ALA A 5 -10.49 18.74 8.84
N ARG A 6 -9.71 17.94 9.57
CA ARG A 6 -8.36 18.32 10.02
C ARG A 6 -7.34 17.81 9.01
N ILE A 7 -6.31 18.60 8.78
CA ILE A 7 -5.19 18.20 7.94
C ILE A 7 -3.93 18.95 8.33
N ASP A 8 -2.78 18.30 8.18
CA ASP A 8 -1.48 18.95 8.19
C ASP A 8 -1.45 20.11 7.16
N PRO A 9 -1.11 21.34 7.59
CA PRO A 9 -1.01 22.50 6.71
C PRO A 9 -0.12 22.29 5.48
N ALA A 10 0.91 21.44 5.57
CA ALA A 10 1.84 21.16 4.47
C ALA A 10 1.16 20.51 3.25
N ILE A 11 0.02 19.83 3.46
CA ILE A 11 -0.74 19.16 2.40
C ILE A 11 -2.19 19.62 2.29
N ALA A 12 -2.53 20.76 2.91
CA ALA A 12 -3.87 21.35 2.85
C ALA A 12 -4.48 21.45 1.42
N PRO A 13 -3.72 21.73 0.34
CA PRO A 13 -4.28 21.72 -1.02
C PRO A 13 -4.89 20.38 -1.44
N LEU A 14 -4.38 19.24 -0.94
CA LEU A 14 -4.93 17.92 -1.23
C LEU A 14 -6.31 17.72 -0.58
N ALA A 15 -6.50 18.24 0.64
CA ALA A 15 -7.79 18.21 1.33
C ALA A 15 -8.86 19.02 0.58
N GLY A 16 -8.45 20.15 -0.01
CA GLY A 16 -9.34 21.03 -0.77
C GLY A 16 -10.07 20.30 -1.89
N GLY A 17 -9.41 19.34 -2.56
CA GLY A 17 -10.02 18.52 -3.60
C GLY A 17 -11.14 17.62 -3.07
N ILE A 18 -10.95 16.96 -1.92
CA ILE A 18 -11.98 16.09 -1.31
C ILE A 18 -13.16 16.91 -0.79
N VAL A 19 -12.90 18.04 -0.11
CA VAL A 19 -13.95 18.94 0.38
C VAL A 19 -14.78 19.47 -0.79
N ALA A 20 -14.13 19.91 -1.87
CA ALA A 20 -14.80 20.39 -3.07
C ALA A 20 -15.63 19.28 -3.75
N ALA A 21 -15.14 18.05 -3.78
CA ALA A 21 -15.86 16.92 -4.36
C ALA A 21 -17.16 16.61 -3.60
N PHE A 22 -17.13 16.62 -2.26
CA PHE A 22 -18.36 16.51 -1.48
C PHE A 22 -19.31 17.69 -1.73
N ALA A 23 -18.79 18.92 -1.70
CA ALA A 23 -19.60 20.12 -1.94
C ALA A 23 -20.25 20.14 -3.34
N ALA A 24 -19.58 19.57 -4.35
CA ALA A 24 -20.08 19.41 -5.70
C ALA A 24 -21.08 18.25 -5.87
N GLY A 25 -21.35 17.48 -4.83
CA GLY A 25 -22.31 16.38 -4.84
C GLY A 25 -21.78 15.07 -5.41
N ALA A 26 -20.46 14.85 -5.44
CA ALA A 26 -19.88 13.60 -5.95
C ALA A 26 -20.33 12.35 -5.18
N ALA A 27 -20.70 12.51 -3.91
CA ALA A 27 -21.28 11.45 -3.05
C ALA A 27 -22.82 11.45 -3.00
N GLY A 28 -23.47 12.29 -3.83
CA GLY A 28 -24.89 12.59 -3.71
C GLY A 28 -25.19 13.63 -2.62
N PRO A 29 -26.36 13.57 -1.96
CA PRO A 29 -26.74 14.53 -0.94
C PRO A 29 -25.72 14.59 0.19
N LEU A 30 -25.40 15.80 0.65
CA LEU A 30 -24.60 16.01 1.85
C LEU A 30 -25.40 15.51 3.05
N ARG A 31 -25.04 14.32 3.56
CA ARG A 31 -25.61 13.70 4.76
C ARG A 31 -24.62 12.69 5.31
N ALA A 32 -24.79 12.35 6.59
CA ALA A 32 -24.00 11.30 7.20
C ALA A 32 -24.12 9.97 6.44
N GLY A 33 -23.01 9.26 6.31
CA GLY A 33 -22.87 8.03 5.53
C GLY A 33 -22.63 8.24 4.03
N ALA A 34 -22.61 9.48 3.52
CA ALA A 34 -22.20 9.73 2.14
C ALA A 34 -20.70 9.44 1.98
N GLN A 35 -20.31 8.79 0.88
CA GLN A 35 -18.96 8.28 0.67
C GLN A 35 -18.36 8.73 -0.66
N ILE A 36 -17.07 9.06 -0.64
CA ILE A 36 -16.24 9.25 -1.84
C ILE A 36 -15.07 8.26 -1.75
N PRO A 37 -15.02 7.23 -2.60
CA PRO A 37 -13.85 6.38 -2.69
C PRO A 37 -12.71 7.15 -3.40
N SER A 38 -11.50 7.08 -2.83
CA SER A 38 -10.27 7.50 -3.52
C SER A 38 -9.51 6.29 -4.06
N SER A 39 -8.29 6.51 -4.57
CA SER A 39 -7.43 5.39 -5.00
C SER A 39 -6.96 4.54 -3.83
N TYR A 40 -6.87 5.10 -2.62
CA TYR A 40 -6.32 4.43 -1.44
C TYR A 40 -7.37 4.23 -0.34
N ALA A 41 -7.95 5.31 0.20
CA ALA A 41 -8.93 5.26 1.27
C ALA A 41 -10.33 5.71 0.83
N THR A 42 -11.35 5.37 1.59
CA THR A 42 -12.72 5.90 1.42
C THR A 42 -12.95 7.03 2.40
N PHE A 43 -13.35 8.19 1.89
CA PHE A 43 -13.76 9.32 2.72
C PHE A 43 -15.27 9.25 2.97
N THR A 44 -15.70 9.44 4.21
CA THR A 44 -17.10 9.33 4.64
C THR A 44 -17.54 10.61 5.33
N LEU A 45 -18.81 11.00 5.19
CA LEU A 45 -19.38 12.07 6.01
C LEU A 45 -19.96 11.51 7.31
N GLU A 46 -19.61 12.11 8.43
CA GLU A 46 -20.15 11.81 9.75
C GLU A 46 -20.77 13.06 10.39
N LEU A 47 -21.71 12.85 11.33
CA LEU A 47 -22.31 13.98 12.05
C LEU A 47 -21.30 14.55 13.04
N GLY A 48 -21.00 15.83 12.90
CA GLY A 48 -20.28 16.61 13.90
C GLY A 48 -21.23 17.39 14.81
N GLU A 49 -20.66 18.16 15.72
CA GLU A 49 -21.41 19.06 16.59
C GLU A 49 -21.94 20.29 15.85
N GLY A 50 -23.04 20.88 16.34
CA GLY A 50 -23.51 22.18 15.82
C GLY A 50 -23.98 22.17 14.36
N GLY A 51 -24.37 21.00 13.82
CA GLY A 51 -24.85 20.89 12.43
C GLY A 51 -23.74 20.91 11.38
N THR A 52 -22.52 20.53 11.78
CA THR A 52 -21.40 20.27 10.87
C THR A 52 -21.42 18.81 10.38
N LEU A 53 -20.83 18.57 9.21
CA LEU A 53 -20.48 17.23 8.76
C LEU A 53 -18.96 17.12 8.72
N LEU A 54 -18.43 16.13 9.43
CA LEU A 54 -17.01 15.80 9.43
C LEU A 54 -16.74 14.89 8.23
N ILE A 55 -15.67 15.19 7.49
CA ILE A 55 -15.13 14.26 6.50
C ILE A 55 -14.15 13.36 7.25
N THR A 56 -14.42 12.07 7.28
CA THR A 56 -13.62 11.08 7.99
C THR A 56 -12.99 10.06 7.04
N THR A 57 -11.93 9.41 7.51
CA THR A 57 -11.20 8.29 6.86
C THR A 57 -10.89 7.24 7.93
N PRO A 58 -10.55 5.98 7.59
CA PRO A 58 -9.97 5.06 8.57
C PRO A 58 -8.79 5.70 9.32
N ASP A 59 -8.67 5.40 10.61
CA ASP A 59 -7.63 5.98 11.45
C ASP A 59 -6.31 5.19 11.35
N PHE A 60 -5.34 5.72 10.61
CA PHE A 60 -4.03 5.08 10.41
C PHE A 60 -3.02 5.33 11.53
N SER A 61 -3.43 5.86 12.69
CA SER A 61 -2.51 6.16 13.81
C SER A 61 -1.96 4.90 14.50
N SER A 62 -2.69 3.80 14.43
CA SER A 62 -2.25 2.49 14.91
C SER A 62 -3.05 1.36 14.23
N PRO A 63 -2.56 0.11 14.24
CA PRO A 63 -3.29 -1.03 13.71
C PRO A 63 -4.66 -1.24 14.38
N GLU A 64 -4.75 -0.96 15.69
CA GLU A 64 -6.00 -1.06 16.43
C GLU A 64 -6.99 0.04 16.04
N SER A 65 -6.50 1.28 15.89
CA SER A 65 -7.29 2.41 15.40
C SER A 65 -7.82 2.14 13.99
N TYR A 66 -6.98 1.62 13.10
CA TYR A 66 -7.37 1.35 11.70
C TYR A 66 -8.56 0.38 11.63
N ARG A 67 -8.56 -0.65 12.47
CA ARG A 67 -9.63 -1.67 12.49
C ARG A 67 -10.95 -1.16 13.08
N ASN A 68 -10.89 -0.21 14.03
CA ASN A 68 -12.01 0.07 14.91
C ASN A 68 -12.50 1.52 14.85
N ALA A 69 -11.77 2.42 14.20
CA ALA A 69 -12.03 3.85 14.26
C ALA A 69 -11.90 4.55 12.91
N THR A 70 -12.61 5.67 12.82
CA THR A 70 -12.44 6.69 11.80
C THR A 70 -11.92 7.96 12.46
N THR A 71 -11.25 8.80 11.68
CA THR A 71 -10.72 10.08 12.13
C THR A 71 -11.08 11.17 11.12
N ASP A 72 -11.31 12.38 11.61
CA ASP A 72 -11.46 13.59 10.80
C ASP A 72 -10.10 14.19 10.39
N ASP A 73 -8.99 13.61 10.86
CA ASP A 73 -7.64 13.94 10.41
C ASP A 73 -7.29 13.18 9.13
N LEU A 74 -7.38 13.87 7.99
CA LEU A 74 -7.18 13.28 6.68
C LEU A 74 -5.70 13.14 6.29
N THR A 75 -4.79 13.55 7.16
CA THR A 75 -3.35 13.70 6.87
C THR A 75 -2.74 12.40 6.35
N ALA A 76 -2.87 11.31 7.10
CA ALA A 76 -2.23 10.04 6.73
C ALA A 76 -2.76 9.47 5.40
N ALA A 77 -4.08 9.53 5.18
CA ALA A 77 -4.71 9.03 3.95
C ALA A 77 -4.27 9.83 2.72
N LEU A 78 -4.23 11.15 2.83
CA LEU A 78 -3.87 12.04 1.73
C LEU A 78 -2.37 12.03 1.43
N TRP A 79 -1.52 11.94 2.45
CA TRP A 79 -0.08 11.74 2.27
C TRP A 79 0.20 10.44 1.52
N THR A 80 -0.42 9.32 1.93
CA THR A 80 -0.25 8.04 1.22
C THR A 80 -0.70 8.14 -0.22
N HIS A 81 -1.87 8.75 -0.49
CA HIS A 81 -2.37 8.95 -1.85
C HIS A 81 -1.37 9.76 -2.72
N ALA A 82 -0.82 10.84 -2.18
CA ALA A 82 0.17 11.67 -2.88
C ALA A 82 1.50 10.93 -3.09
N ALA A 83 1.96 10.19 -2.07
CA ALA A 83 3.17 9.39 -2.14
C ALA A 83 3.07 8.30 -3.20
N GLN A 84 1.95 7.57 -3.25
CA GLN A 84 1.65 6.57 -4.29
C GLN A 84 1.67 7.17 -5.69
N THR A 85 1.02 8.33 -5.87
CA THR A 85 1.02 9.03 -7.16
C THR A 85 2.44 9.45 -7.56
N THR A 86 3.24 9.88 -6.60
CA THR A 86 4.64 10.29 -6.84
C THR A 86 5.51 9.09 -7.20
N MET A 87 5.42 7.98 -6.45
CA MET A 87 6.24 6.79 -6.70
C MET A 87 5.95 6.16 -8.06
N VAL A 88 4.67 6.03 -8.43
CA VAL A 88 4.29 5.51 -9.75
C VAL A 88 4.84 6.40 -10.87
N ARG A 89 4.76 7.72 -10.71
CA ARG A 89 5.32 8.66 -11.69
C ARG A 89 6.85 8.53 -11.77
N GLN A 90 7.54 8.44 -10.65
CA GLN A 90 9.00 8.28 -10.61
C GLN A 90 9.45 6.96 -11.24
N ALA A 91 8.67 5.89 -11.09
CA ALA A 91 8.92 4.60 -11.70
C ALA A 91 8.61 4.56 -13.22
N GLU A 92 7.95 5.62 -13.74
CA GLU A 92 7.45 5.71 -15.12
C GLU A 92 6.54 4.54 -15.50
N LEU A 93 5.61 4.20 -14.60
CA LEU A 93 4.69 3.07 -14.75
C LEU A 93 3.23 3.51 -14.67
N GLU A 94 2.34 2.64 -15.17
CA GLU A 94 0.92 2.81 -14.94
C GLU A 94 0.52 2.29 -13.55
N PRO A 95 -0.33 3.01 -12.80
CA PRO A 95 -0.70 2.62 -11.45
C PRO A 95 -1.66 1.43 -11.45
N GLN A 96 -1.37 0.44 -10.61
CA GLN A 96 -2.33 -0.61 -10.25
C GLN A 96 -2.76 -0.42 -8.80
N ARG A 97 -4.01 0.00 -8.61
CA ARG A 97 -4.49 0.49 -7.31
C ARG A 97 -4.55 -0.63 -6.27
N THR A 98 -4.06 -0.31 -5.08
CA THR A 98 -4.23 -1.12 -3.87
C THR A 98 -4.88 -0.23 -2.82
N ARG A 99 -6.12 -0.55 -2.45
CA ARG A 99 -6.86 0.21 -1.43
C ARG A 99 -6.41 -0.21 -0.03
N ALA A 100 -6.66 0.64 0.96
CA ALA A 100 -6.35 0.35 2.36
C ALA A 100 -6.94 -1.00 2.83
N GLY A 101 -8.20 -1.30 2.46
CA GLY A 101 -8.83 -2.59 2.78
C GLY A 101 -8.52 -3.75 1.83
N ALA A 102 -7.49 -3.62 0.98
CA ALA A 102 -7.00 -4.74 0.18
C ALA A 102 -5.95 -5.51 0.98
N THR A 103 -5.95 -6.84 0.88
CA THR A 103 -5.05 -7.71 1.61
C THR A 103 -3.66 -7.72 1.01
N ILE A 104 -2.65 -7.54 1.85
CA ILE A 104 -1.24 -7.84 1.62
C ILE A 104 -0.92 -9.14 2.35
N ALA A 105 -0.26 -10.05 1.66
CA ALA A 105 0.27 -11.26 2.26
C ALA A 105 1.67 -10.98 2.81
N ILE A 106 1.94 -11.37 4.05
CA ILE A 106 3.21 -11.10 4.73
C ILE A 106 3.63 -12.31 5.56
N GLN A 107 4.91 -12.68 5.53
CA GLN A 107 5.44 -13.70 6.43
C GLN A 107 5.35 -13.26 7.88
N ARG A 108 5.01 -14.20 8.78
CA ARG A 108 4.91 -13.96 10.22
C ARG A 108 6.17 -13.30 10.77
N ALA A 109 7.35 -13.81 10.44
CA ALA A 109 8.61 -13.23 10.93
C ALA A 109 8.84 -11.79 10.46
N ALA A 110 8.44 -11.45 9.22
CA ALA A 110 8.51 -10.08 8.73
C ALA A 110 7.56 -9.17 9.53
N MET A 111 6.31 -9.63 9.74
CA MET A 111 5.32 -8.88 10.53
C MET A 111 5.77 -8.66 11.98
N GLU A 112 6.30 -9.70 12.63
CA GLU A 112 6.82 -9.60 14.00
C GLU A 112 7.99 -8.63 14.09
N ALA A 113 8.91 -8.66 13.12
CA ALA A 113 10.02 -7.71 13.08
C ALA A 113 9.54 -6.26 12.94
N LEU A 114 8.53 -6.00 12.10
CA LEU A 114 7.92 -4.67 11.95
C LEU A 114 7.27 -4.20 13.26
N VAL A 115 6.47 -5.05 13.90
CA VAL A 115 5.82 -4.74 15.19
C VAL A 115 6.85 -4.45 16.28
N MET A 116 7.97 -5.17 16.28
CA MET A 116 9.06 -4.99 17.25
C MET A 116 10.04 -3.88 16.86
N GLY A 117 9.86 -3.21 15.72
CA GLY A 117 10.79 -2.19 15.22
C GLY A 117 12.20 -2.72 14.94
N THR A 118 12.32 -4.02 14.66
CA THR A 118 13.62 -4.65 14.38
C THR A 118 14.00 -4.41 12.93
N PRO A 119 15.19 -3.84 12.66
CA PRO A 119 15.63 -3.65 11.29
C PRO A 119 15.93 -5.01 10.66
N VAL A 120 15.06 -5.44 9.76
CA VAL A 120 15.22 -6.66 8.96
C VAL A 120 15.18 -6.32 7.48
N LEU A 121 15.81 -7.17 6.68
CA LEU A 121 15.58 -7.15 5.24
C LEU A 121 14.15 -7.62 4.97
N CYS A 122 13.41 -6.84 4.19
CA CYS A 122 12.12 -7.23 3.65
C CYS A 122 12.16 -7.18 2.13
N LEU A 123 11.74 -8.26 1.50
CA LEU A 123 11.47 -8.30 0.07
C LEU A 123 9.97 -8.19 -0.13
N MET A 124 9.54 -7.26 -0.96
CA MET A 124 8.15 -7.01 -1.27
C MET A 124 7.94 -7.16 -2.78
N GLU A 125 7.19 -8.16 -3.18
CA GLU A 125 6.93 -8.51 -4.57
C GLU A 125 5.45 -8.35 -4.88
N ARG A 126 5.11 -7.84 -6.07
CA ARG A 126 3.74 -7.86 -6.57
C ARG A 126 3.57 -8.96 -7.61
N ILE A 127 2.83 -9.98 -7.24
CA ILE A 127 2.55 -11.15 -8.08
C ILE A 127 1.17 -10.97 -8.71
N PRO A 128 1.03 -11.12 -10.04
CA PRO A 128 -0.28 -11.12 -10.68
C PRO A 128 -1.19 -12.19 -10.06
N SER A 129 -2.43 -11.82 -9.78
CA SER A 129 -3.43 -12.81 -9.36
C SER A 129 -3.86 -13.63 -10.58
N ALA A 130 -3.96 -14.95 -10.42
CA ALA A 130 -4.59 -15.78 -11.44
C ALA A 130 -6.09 -15.43 -11.56
N ASP A 131 -6.68 -15.67 -12.74
CA ASP A 131 -8.09 -15.43 -12.98
C ASP A 131 -8.96 -16.12 -11.92
N GLY A 132 -9.77 -15.34 -11.20
CA GLY A 132 -10.64 -15.83 -10.13
C GLY A 132 -10.00 -15.94 -8.74
N GLU A 133 -8.70 -15.63 -8.59
CA GLU A 133 -7.99 -15.61 -7.30
C GLU A 133 -7.84 -14.20 -6.69
N GLU A 134 -8.49 -13.21 -7.31
CA GLU A 134 -8.45 -11.80 -6.91
C GLU A 134 -9.04 -11.54 -5.51
N ARG A 135 -9.73 -12.53 -4.93
CA ARG A 135 -10.42 -12.41 -3.64
C ARG A 135 -10.15 -13.59 -2.73
N LEU A 136 -10.10 -13.29 -1.43
CA LEU A 136 -10.17 -14.29 -0.37
C LEU A 136 -11.59 -14.87 -0.24
N ALA A 137 -11.71 -15.95 0.54
CA ALA A 137 -12.99 -16.65 0.74
C ALA A 137 -14.06 -15.76 1.41
N ASP A 138 -13.65 -14.74 2.17
CA ASP A 138 -14.53 -13.75 2.80
C ASP A 138 -14.90 -12.58 1.87
N GLY A 139 -14.43 -12.60 0.62
CA GLY A 139 -14.66 -11.57 -0.37
C GLY A 139 -13.65 -10.42 -0.36
N THR A 140 -12.69 -10.41 0.56
CA THR A 140 -11.63 -9.39 0.62
C THR A 140 -10.75 -9.44 -0.61
N VAL A 141 -10.42 -8.27 -1.18
CA VAL A 141 -9.60 -8.18 -2.41
C VAL A 141 -8.14 -8.43 -2.08
N ARG A 142 -7.49 -9.33 -2.81
CA ARG A 142 -6.03 -9.50 -2.74
C ARG A 142 -5.35 -8.39 -3.54
N SER A 143 -4.32 -7.80 -2.95
CA SER A 143 -3.55 -6.74 -3.62
C SER A 143 -2.53 -7.28 -4.64
N GLY A 144 -2.15 -8.55 -4.52
CA GLY A 144 -1.01 -9.16 -5.21
C GLY A 144 0.33 -8.95 -4.49
N TRP A 145 0.38 -8.10 -3.47
CA TRP A 145 1.61 -7.86 -2.71
C TRP A 145 1.91 -9.00 -1.74
N PHE A 146 3.18 -9.41 -1.74
CA PHE A 146 3.74 -10.43 -0.89
C PHE A 146 5.02 -9.92 -0.23
N ILE A 147 5.10 -9.96 1.10
CA ILE A 147 6.26 -9.51 1.87
C ILE A 147 6.93 -10.69 2.56
N THR A 148 8.23 -10.86 2.33
CA THR A 148 9.04 -11.92 2.91
C THR A 148 10.26 -11.36 3.61
N SER A 149 10.81 -12.14 4.54
CA SER A 149 12.10 -11.86 5.15
C SER A 149 13.00 -13.09 5.05
N PRO A 150 14.27 -12.93 4.62
CA PRO A 150 15.20 -14.04 4.48
C PRO A 150 15.63 -14.64 5.83
N VAL A 151 15.33 -13.99 6.95
CA VAL A 151 15.70 -14.47 8.29
C VAL A 151 14.77 -15.55 8.84
N ALA A 152 13.64 -15.85 8.17
CA ALA A 152 12.70 -16.86 8.61
C ALA A 152 13.26 -18.29 8.48
N GLN A 153 13.57 -18.93 9.60
CA GLN A 153 14.21 -20.24 9.66
C GLN A 153 13.20 -21.38 9.83
N THR A 154 12.10 -21.16 10.55
CA THR A 154 11.11 -22.18 10.88
C THR A 154 9.87 -22.11 9.98
N GLY A 155 9.07 -23.18 9.97
CA GLY A 155 7.79 -23.19 9.25
C GLY A 155 6.77 -22.19 9.82
N GLU A 156 6.82 -21.92 11.12
CA GLU A 156 5.97 -20.92 11.78
C GLU A 156 6.36 -19.50 11.38
N GLU A 157 7.65 -19.19 11.36
CA GLU A 157 8.20 -17.91 10.91
C GLU A 157 7.88 -17.63 9.43
N ARG A 158 7.85 -18.67 8.60
CA ARG A 158 7.48 -18.60 7.17
C ARG A 158 5.98 -18.63 6.93
N ALA A 159 5.15 -18.82 7.96
CA ALA A 159 3.71 -18.84 7.79
C ALA A 159 3.21 -17.49 7.25
N ILE A 160 2.25 -17.53 6.33
CA ILE A 160 1.71 -16.33 5.68
C ILE A 160 0.52 -15.81 6.46
N LEU A 161 0.58 -14.52 6.77
CA LEU A 161 -0.50 -13.73 7.34
C LEU A 161 -1.10 -12.87 6.23
N ASN A 162 -2.42 -12.70 6.30
CA ASN A 162 -3.16 -11.79 5.43
C ASN A 162 -3.56 -10.59 6.28
N ILE A 163 -3.05 -9.40 5.92
CA ILE A 163 -3.35 -8.15 6.62
C ILE A 163 -3.81 -7.10 5.63
N ASP A 164 -4.62 -6.16 6.08
CA ASP A 164 -5.02 -5.03 5.24
C ASP A 164 -3.82 -4.12 4.96
N ALA A 165 -3.77 -3.54 3.75
CA ALA A 165 -2.76 -2.55 3.38
C ALA A 165 -2.80 -1.32 4.30
N GLY A 166 -3.97 -0.94 4.82
CA GLY A 166 -4.12 0.13 5.79
C GLY A 166 -3.61 -0.24 7.17
N GLU A 167 -3.76 -1.51 7.57
CA GLU A 167 -3.18 -2.02 8.81
C GLU A 167 -1.65 -2.02 8.73
N LEU A 168 -1.08 -2.50 7.61
CA LEU A 168 0.36 -2.46 7.39
C LEU A 168 0.89 -1.02 7.38
N GLN A 169 0.20 -0.08 6.73
CA GLN A 169 0.57 1.34 6.81
C GLN A 169 0.61 1.85 8.25
N ALA A 170 -0.37 1.47 9.07
CA ALA A 170 -0.44 1.91 10.46
C ALA A 170 0.62 1.24 11.34
N CYS A 171 1.11 0.05 10.97
CA CYS A 171 2.28 -0.60 11.58
C CYS A 171 3.59 0.07 11.16
N ASP A 172 3.83 0.17 9.85
CA ASP A 172 5.02 0.77 9.26
C ASP A 172 4.64 1.49 7.94
N PRO A 173 4.63 2.83 7.95
CA PRO A 173 4.18 3.61 6.80
C PRO A 173 5.13 3.55 5.60
N ILE A 174 6.32 2.95 5.74
CA ILE A 174 7.32 2.89 4.67
C ILE A 174 6.84 2.20 3.41
N PHE A 175 5.96 1.21 3.53
CA PHE A 175 5.50 0.41 2.40
C PHE A 175 4.40 1.11 1.59
N ALA A 176 3.63 1.99 2.24
CA ALA A 176 2.42 2.59 1.69
C ALA A 176 2.61 3.37 0.37
N PRO A 177 3.72 4.11 0.17
CA PRO A 177 4.02 4.77 -1.11
C PRO A 177 4.11 3.81 -2.29
N TYR A 178 4.43 2.54 -2.07
CA TYR A 178 4.72 1.60 -3.15
C TYR A 178 3.51 0.75 -3.56
N TYR A 179 2.43 0.76 -2.79
CA TYR A 179 1.26 -0.12 -3.03
C TYR A 179 0.60 0.06 -4.40
N ALA A 180 0.80 1.20 -5.05
CA ALA A 180 0.24 1.50 -6.37
C ALA A 180 1.13 1.05 -7.55
N LEU A 181 2.34 0.54 -7.29
CA LEU A 181 3.23 0.01 -8.34
C LEU A 181 2.64 -1.29 -8.93
N PRO A 182 2.76 -1.53 -10.24
CA PRO A 182 2.09 -2.64 -10.92
C PRO A 182 2.72 -4.00 -10.61
N ASP A 183 2.10 -5.06 -11.13
CA ASP A 183 2.62 -6.42 -11.05
C ASP A 183 4.05 -6.54 -11.59
N HIS A 184 4.74 -7.60 -11.18
CA HIS A 184 6.14 -7.89 -11.50
C HIS A 184 7.14 -6.88 -10.93
N VAL A 185 6.69 -6.03 -10.02
CA VAL A 185 7.56 -5.16 -9.24
C VAL A 185 8.09 -5.92 -8.03
N LEU A 186 9.41 -5.86 -7.85
CA LEU A 186 10.14 -6.36 -6.70
C LEU A 186 10.85 -5.20 -6.00
N LEU A 187 10.67 -5.09 -4.69
CA LEU A 187 11.22 -4.04 -3.85
C LEU A 187 12.01 -4.67 -2.71
N GLU A 188 13.20 -4.14 -2.45
CA GLU A 188 14.03 -4.53 -1.32
C GLU A 188 14.07 -3.39 -0.32
N PHE A 189 13.73 -3.69 0.93
CA PHE A 189 13.81 -2.77 2.05
C PHE A 189 14.89 -3.23 3.02
N ALA A 190 15.80 -2.33 3.36
CA ALA A 190 16.90 -2.60 4.29
C ALA A 190 17.10 -1.41 5.22
N GLY A 191 17.13 -1.67 6.54
CA GLY A 191 17.38 -0.62 7.53
C GLY A 191 16.30 0.48 7.55
N GLY A 192 15.03 0.12 7.32
CA GLY A 192 13.92 1.07 7.34
C GLY A 192 13.92 2.06 6.17
N ARG A 193 14.46 1.66 5.02
CA ARG A 193 14.41 2.42 3.76
C ARG A 193 14.34 1.47 2.57
N LEU A 194 13.86 1.96 1.43
CA LEU A 194 14.01 1.25 0.17
C LEU A 194 15.49 1.19 -0.20
N ALA A 195 16.00 -0.01 -0.46
CA ALA A 195 17.37 -0.27 -0.89
C ALA A 195 17.46 -0.45 -2.41
N ALA A 196 16.50 -1.17 -3.00
CA ALA A 196 16.42 -1.40 -4.44
C ALA A 196 14.98 -1.62 -4.89
N GLY A 197 14.71 -1.36 -6.17
CA GLY A 197 13.42 -1.61 -6.78
C GLY A 197 13.61 -2.00 -8.25
N HIS A 198 12.94 -3.07 -8.67
CA HIS A 198 13.09 -3.67 -9.99
C HIS A 198 11.70 -3.94 -10.60
N LEU A 199 11.59 -3.73 -11.90
CA LEU A 199 10.51 -4.28 -12.72
C LEU A 199 11.05 -5.50 -13.45
N LEU A 200 10.45 -6.66 -13.21
CA LEU A 200 10.82 -7.91 -13.88
C LEU A 200 10.17 -7.98 -15.27
N ASP A 201 10.91 -8.52 -16.23
CA ASP A 201 10.34 -9.03 -17.47
C ASP A 201 10.00 -10.52 -17.25
N PRO A 202 8.71 -10.89 -17.16
CA PRO A 202 8.33 -12.25 -16.82
C PRO A 202 8.77 -13.27 -17.89
N VAL A 203 8.82 -12.88 -19.17
CA VAL A 203 9.22 -13.79 -20.26
C VAL A 203 10.71 -14.08 -20.15
N LEU A 204 11.53 -13.04 -20.01
CA LEU A 204 12.98 -13.21 -19.87
C LEU A 204 13.34 -13.88 -18.55
N PHE A 205 12.57 -13.63 -17.49
CA PHE A 205 12.74 -14.29 -16.21
C PHE A 205 12.50 -15.80 -16.31
N ASP A 206 11.39 -16.22 -16.93
CA ASP A 206 11.06 -17.64 -17.14
C ASP A 206 12.11 -18.34 -18.03
N GLU A 207 12.55 -17.67 -19.10
CA GLU A 207 13.62 -18.16 -19.96
C GLU A 207 14.92 -18.36 -19.17
N ALA A 208 15.35 -17.38 -18.38
CA ALA A 208 16.57 -17.46 -17.60
C ALA A 208 16.49 -18.53 -16.50
N ALA A 209 15.35 -18.63 -15.81
CA ALA A 209 15.09 -19.63 -14.78
C ALA A 209 15.10 -21.06 -15.36
N SER A 210 14.62 -21.24 -16.60
CA SER A 210 14.65 -22.54 -17.29
C SER A 210 16.05 -22.94 -17.77
N GLN A 211 16.94 -21.98 -18.04
CA GLN A 211 18.26 -22.21 -18.61
C GLN A 211 19.38 -22.35 -17.57
N SER A 212 19.22 -21.79 -16.37
CA SER A 212 20.30 -21.75 -15.38
C SER A 212 19.80 -22.03 -13.96
N THR A 213 20.06 -23.23 -13.45
CA THR A 213 19.81 -23.62 -12.06
C THR A 213 20.85 -23.08 -11.07
N ALA A 214 21.90 -22.39 -11.54
CA ALA A 214 23.03 -21.95 -10.73
C ALA A 214 23.04 -20.44 -10.39
N MET A 215 22.20 -19.63 -11.05
CA MET A 215 22.16 -18.18 -10.79
C MET A 215 21.27 -17.86 -9.60
N THR A 216 21.74 -17.00 -8.70
CA THR A 216 20.90 -16.47 -7.63
C THR A 216 19.97 -15.38 -8.16
N MET A 217 18.89 -15.06 -7.43
CA MET A 217 18.01 -13.94 -7.77
C MET A 217 18.78 -12.62 -7.87
N GLY A 218 19.77 -12.39 -6.99
CA GLY A 218 20.63 -11.21 -7.04
C GLY A 218 21.44 -11.14 -8.34
N ASP A 219 21.96 -12.27 -8.82
CA ASP A 219 22.68 -12.33 -10.10
C ASP A 219 21.76 -12.02 -11.28
N LEU A 220 20.54 -12.56 -11.25
CA LEU A 220 19.53 -12.31 -12.28
C LEU A 220 19.14 -10.83 -12.35
N LEU A 221 18.81 -10.23 -11.21
CA LEU A 221 18.46 -8.81 -11.14
C LEU A 221 19.63 -7.90 -11.54
N GLY A 222 20.84 -8.19 -11.04
CA GLY A 222 22.05 -7.42 -11.33
C GLY A 222 22.54 -7.55 -12.77
N SER A 223 22.16 -8.61 -13.49
CA SER A 223 22.52 -8.78 -14.89
C SER A 223 21.86 -7.77 -15.84
N GLY A 224 20.76 -7.14 -15.42
CA GLY A 224 19.92 -6.28 -16.27
C GLY A 224 19.23 -7.03 -17.42
N THR A 225 19.29 -8.36 -17.44
CA THR A 225 18.72 -9.19 -18.52
C THR A 225 17.24 -9.46 -18.29
N VAL A 226 16.85 -9.72 -17.03
CA VAL A 226 15.47 -10.10 -16.66
C VAL A 226 14.72 -9.01 -15.91
N SER A 227 15.37 -7.87 -15.67
CA SER A 227 14.77 -6.77 -14.92
C SER A 227 15.38 -5.43 -15.30
N ARG A 228 14.62 -4.35 -15.09
CA ARG A 228 15.14 -2.98 -15.08
C ARG A 228 15.00 -2.36 -13.69
N PRO A 229 15.94 -1.52 -13.24
CA PRO A 229 15.76 -0.74 -12.02
C PRO A 229 14.60 0.26 -12.19
N LEU A 230 13.87 0.51 -11.10
CA LEU A 230 12.76 1.47 -11.04
C LEU A 230 13.22 2.86 -10.59
N PHE A 231 14.22 2.91 -9.71
CA PHE A 231 14.69 4.14 -9.10
C PHE A 231 16.19 4.24 -9.33
N THR A 232 16.58 4.89 -10.42
CA THR A 232 17.96 5.28 -10.67
C THR A 232 18.20 6.57 -9.91
N ASP A 233 18.97 6.48 -8.81
CA ASP A 233 19.28 7.51 -7.82
C ASP A 233 18.30 7.60 -6.61
N ALA A 234 18.55 6.76 -5.60
CA ALA A 234 18.05 6.94 -4.23
C ALA A 234 19.21 7.32 -3.29
#